data_AF-A0A7S4N563-F1
#
_entry.id   AF-A0A7S4N563-F1
#
_cell.length_a   1.000
_cell.length_b   1.000
_cell.length_c   1.000
_cell.angle_alpha   90.00
_cell.angle_beta   90.00
_cell.angle_gamma   90.00
#
_symmetry.space_group_name_H-M   'P 1'
#
loop_
_entity.id
_entity.type
_entity.pdbx_description
1 polymer ?
#
loop_
_entity_poly.entity_id
_entity_poly.type
_entity_poly.pdbx_seq_one_letter_code
_entity_poly.pdbx_strand_id
1 'polypeptide(L)'
;NTMSLTIEDFVGKRKQLYVGLMENLAREVERDVRGWEGRIQERLRTARFDSFLSYHRRLVQSIMEECWGLVEASRARESGWYNDESNYKEVIELSNRVKDMAINKLRHWIEDTQGDLKCQALAEESMQSVYWRTMAGLMYEISSRTPAGDDGRR
;
A
#
# COMPACT_ATOMS: atom_id res chain seq x y z
N ASN A 1 21.23 -17.75 38.24
CA ASN A 1 21.18 -17.73 36.75
C ASN A 1 20.40 -16.52 36.29
N THR A 2 21.05 -15.36 36.29
CA THR A 2 20.51 -14.12 35.73
C THR A 2 20.74 -14.19 34.22
N MET A 3 19.66 -14.36 33.45
CA MET A 3 19.70 -14.41 31.99
C MET A 3 20.36 -13.14 31.43
N SER A 4 21.58 -13.25 30.92
CA SER A 4 22.11 -12.27 29.97
C SER A 4 21.40 -12.52 28.64
N LEU A 5 20.26 -11.86 28.43
CA LEU A 5 19.74 -11.63 27.08
C LEU A 5 20.83 -10.87 26.32
N THR A 6 21.55 -11.56 25.45
CA THR A 6 22.68 -10.96 24.72
C THR A 6 22.14 -9.92 23.73
N ILE A 7 22.95 -8.93 23.38
CA ILE A 7 22.60 -7.92 22.37
C ILE A 7 22.14 -8.59 21.07
N GLU A 8 22.71 -9.75 20.71
CA GLU A 8 22.30 -10.58 19.58
C GLU A 8 20.84 -11.06 19.66
N ASP A 9 20.34 -11.40 20.85
CA ASP A 9 18.92 -11.75 21.05
C ASP A 9 18.00 -10.56 20.77
N PHE A 10 18.46 -9.32 20.98
CA PHE A 10 17.70 -8.11 20.61
C PHE A 10 17.80 -7.79 19.11
N VAL A 11 18.97 -8.03 18.51
CA VAL A 11 19.25 -7.79 17.07
C VAL A 11 18.34 -8.65 16.19
N GLY A 12 18.18 -9.93 16.51
CA GLY A 12 17.28 -10.82 15.78
C GLY A 12 15.80 -10.47 15.94
N LYS A 13 15.40 -9.97 17.13
CA LYS A 13 14.00 -9.68 17.46
C LYS A 13 13.40 -8.57 16.60
N ARG A 14 14.13 -7.48 16.31
CA ARG A 14 13.59 -6.39 15.49
C ARG A 14 13.24 -6.86 14.08
N LYS A 15 14.14 -7.63 13.45
CA LYS A 15 13.88 -8.25 12.14
C LYS A 15 12.66 -9.17 12.21
N GLN A 16 12.61 -10.08 13.19
CA GLN A 16 11.50 -11.03 13.35
C GLN A 16 10.16 -10.31 13.53
N LEU A 17 10.10 -9.29 14.39
CA LEU A 17 8.90 -8.48 14.61
C LEU A 17 8.46 -7.77 13.33
N TYR A 18 9.40 -7.15 12.61
CA TYR A 18 9.08 -6.42 11.39
C TYR A 18 8.62 -7.34 10.25
N VAL A 19 9.32 -8.45 10.02
CA VAL A 19 8.91 -9.45 9.01
C VAL A 19 7.54 -10.02 9.36
N GLY A 20 7.30 -10.36 10.64
CA GLY A 20 5.99 -10.84 11.09
C GLY A 20 4.88 -9.80 10.89
N LEU A 21 5.15 -8.52 11.16
CA LEU A 21 4.23 -7.42 10.88
C LEU A 21 3.90 -7.33 9.38
N MET A 22 4.92 -7.35 8.52
CA MET A 22 4.72 -7.28 7.07
C MET A 22 3.94 -8.47 6.51
N GLU A 23 4.20 -9.68 7.01
CA GLU A 23 3.42 -10.86 6.64
C GLU A 23 1.95 -10.73 7.06
N ASN A 24 1.69 -10.22 8.26
CA ASN A 24 0.33 -9.99 8.73
C ASN A 24 -0.38 -8.94 7.88
N LEU A 25 0.30 -7.84 7.54
CA LEU A 25 -0.23 -6.82 6.64
C LEU A 25 -0.52 -7.39 5.25
N ALA A 26 0.36 -8.21 4.67
CA ALA A 26 0.11 -8.83 3.37
C ALA A 26 -1.13 -9.74 3.40
N ARG A 27 -1.30 -10.54 4.47
CA ARG A 27 -2.49 -11.38 4.67
C ARG A 27 -3.76 -10.57 4.91
N GLU A 28 -3.67 -9.45 5.63
CA GLU A 28 -4.78 -8.53 5.81
C GLU A 28 -5.21 -7.89 4.49
N VAL A 29 -4.25 -7.43 3.69
CA VAL A 29 -4.52 -6.88 2.36
C VAL A 29 -5.18 -7.94 1.47
N GLU A 30 -4.71 -9.19 1.49
CA GLU A 30 -5.36 -10.28 0.78
C GLU A 30 -6.83 -10.47 1.21
N ARG A 31 -7.08 -10.47 2.52
CA ARG A 31 -8.44 -10.56 3.06
C ARG A 31 -9.31 -9.39 2.64
N ASP A 32 -8.78 -8.17 2.71
CA ASP A 32 -9.52 -6.97 2.36
C ASP A 32 -9.82 -6.93 0.86
N VAL A 33 -8.87 -7.26 0.00
CA VAL A 33 -9.10 -7.36 -1.45
C VAL A 33 -10.19 -8.39 -1.78
N ARG A 34 -10.22 -9.54 -1.09
CA ARG A 34 -11.32 -10.51 -1.19
C ARG A 34 -12.64 -9.93 -0.69
N GLY A 35 -12.62 -9.16 0.41
CA GLY A 35 -13.80 -8.44 0.93
C GLY A 35 -14.40 -7.44 -0.07
N TRP A 36 -13.62 -6.99 -1.05
CA TRP A 36 -14.09 -6.10 -2.12
C TRP A 36 -14.69 -6.85 -3.32
N GLU A 37 -14.75 -8.19 -3.29
CA GLU A 37 -15.27 -9.01 -4.40
C GLU A 37 -16.64 -8.53 -4.89
N GLY A 38 -17.57 -8.18 -3.99
CA GLY A 38 -18.88 -7.65 -4.39
C GLY A 38 -18.80 -6.35 -5.20
N ARG A 39 -17.92 -5.42 -4.81
CA ARG A 39 -17.68 -4.16 -5.54
C ARG A 39 -16.99 -4.40 -6.87
N ILE A 40 -16.05 -5.34 -6.91
CA ILE A 40 -15.36 -5.77 -8.12
C ILE A 40 -16.38 -6.34 -9.12
N GLN A 41 -17.24 -7.27 -8.68
CA GLN A 41 -18.27 -7.86 -9.54
C GLN A 41 -19.24 -6.81 -10.09
N GLU A 42 -19.65 -5.85 -9.28
CA GLU A 42 -20.50 -4.75 -9.75
C GLU A 42 -19.80 -3.88 -10.80
N ARG A 43 -18.52 -3.58 -10.59
CA ARG A 43 -17.69 -2.87 -11.58
C ARG A 43 -17.55 -3.67 -12.88
N LEU A 44 -17.35 -4.98 -12.79
CA LEU A 44 -17.24 -5.88 -13.95
C LEU A 44 -18.55 -5.93 -14.75
N ARG A 45 -19.72 -5.96 -14.10
CA ARG A 45 -21.04 -5.96 -14.78
C ARG A 45 -21.29 -4.71 -15.61
N THR A 46 -20.74 -3.57 -15.18
CA THR A 46 -20.91 -2.28 -15.87
C THR A 46 -19.85 -2.03 -16.95
N ALA A 47 -18.84 -2.90 -17.05
CA ALA A 47 -17.80 -2.80 -18.07
C ALA A 47 -18.33 -3.29 -19.43
N ARG A 48 -17.85 -2.66 -20.51
CA ARG A 48 -18.33 -2.92 -21.88
C ARG A 48 -17.54 -3.99 -22.63
N PHE A 49 -16.43 -4.48 -22.07
CA PHE A 49 -15.47 -5.32 -22.79
C PHE A 49 -15.03 -6.57 -22.00
N ASP A 50 -15.00 -7.73 -22.65
CA ASP A 50 -14.58 -9.02 -22.04
C ASP A 50 -13.11 -9.05 -21.58
N SER A 51 -12.25 -8.22 -22.18
CA SER A 51 -10.85 -8.02 -21.76
C SER A 51 -10.72 -7.48 -20.33
N PHE A 52 -11.81 -6.97 -19.74
CA PHE A 52 -11.83 -6.46 -18.38
C PHE A 52 -11.66 -7.56 -17.31
N LEU A 53 -12.05 -8.80 -17.64
CA LEU A 53 -11.85 -9.94 -16.75
C LEU A 53 -10.36 -10.30 -16.57
N SER A 54 -9.50 -10.06 -17.56
CA SER A 54 -8.06 -10.30 -17.41
C SER A 54 -7.36 -9.12 -16.70
N TYR A 55 -7.78 -7.88 -16.96
CA TYR A 55 -7.14 -6.70 -16.37
C TYR A 55 -7.36 -6.58 -14.85
N HIS A 56 -8.57 -6.84 -14.34
CA HIS A 56 -8.76 -6.76 -12.88
C HIS A 56 -7.97 -7.84 -12.13
N ARG A 57 -7.87 -9.06 -12.70
CA ARG A 57 -7.05 -10.12 -12.11
C ARG A 57 -5.59 -9.70 -12.06
N ARG A 58 -5.09 -9.08 -13.14
CA ARG A 58 -3.73 -8.56 -13.17
C ARG A 58 -3.52 -7.43 -12.16
N LEU A 59 -4.50 -6.54 -11.99
CA LEU A 59 -4.45 -5.49 -10.96
C LEU A 59 -4.38 -6.07 -9.55
N VAL A 60 -5.30 -6.99 -9.20
CA VAL A 60 -5.30 -7.67 -7.90
C VAL A 60 -3.99 -8.42 -7.69
N GLN A 61 -3.52 -9.14 -8.70
CA GLN A 61 -2.24 -9.83 -8.66
C GLN A 61 -1.08 -8.86 -8.43
N SER A 62 -1.05 -7.70 -9.09
CA SER A 62 0.01 -6.70 -8.88
C SER A 62 0.06 -6.20 -7.44
N ILE A 63 -1.10 -5.99 -6.80
CA ILE A 63 -1.18 -5.59 -5.39
C ILE A 63 -0.59 -6.70 -4.51
N MET A 64 -0.96 -7.96 -4.76
CA MET A 64 -0.44 -9.10 -4.00
C MET A 64 1.08 -9.27 -4.21
N GLU A 65 1.54 -9.18 -5.45
CA GLU A 65 2.95 -9.28 -5.83
C GLU A 65 3.78 -8.21 -5.13
N GLU A 66 3.31 -6.97 -5.08
CA GLU A 66 4.00 -5.89 -4.37
C GLU A 66 4.00 -6.11 -2.85
N CYS A 67 2.88 -6.50 -2.23
CA CYS A 67 2.81 -6.77 -0.79
C CYS A 67 3.75 -7.91 -0.37
N TRP A 68 3.73 -9.03 -1.09
CA TRP A 68 4.62 -10.16 -0.81
C TRP A 68 6.07 -9.86 -1.21
N GLY A 69 6.29 -9.07 -2.25
CA GLY A 69 7.61 -8.54 -2.61
C GLY A 69 8.23 -7.73 -1.47
N LEU A 70 7.44 -6.93 -0.74
CA LEU A 70 7.90 -6.23 0.46
C LEU A 70 8.26 -7.19 1.60
N VAL A 71 7.51 -8.27 1.78
CA VAL A 71 7.85 -9.32 2.76
C VAL A 71 9.19 -9.97 2.42
N GLU A 72 9.38 -10.36 1.16
CA GLU A 72 10.62 -10.98 0.70
C GLU A 72 11.82 -10.03 0.79
N ALA A 73 11.65 -8.76 0.41
CA ALA A 73 12.66 -7.73 0.60
C ALA A 73 13.03 -7.57 2.09
N SER A 74 12.03 -7.67 2.98
CA SER A 74 12.24 -7.58 4.43
C SER A 74 13.00 -8.78 4.99
N ARG A 75 12.71 -9.99 4.49
CA ARG A 75 13.39 -11.24 4.84
C ARG A 75 14.84 -11.25 4.38
N ALA A 76 15.11 -10.73 3.18
CA ALA A 76 16.43 -10.69 2.57
C ALA A 76 17.41 -9.76 3.30
N ARG A 77 16.93 -8.71 3.97
CA ARG A 77 17.78 -7.80 4.76
C ARG A 77 18.43 -8.50 5.94
N GLU A 78 19.69 -8.20 6.19
CA GLU A 78 20.41 -8.69 7.37
C GLU A 78 19.85 -8.11 8.67
N SER A 79 19.96 -8.85 9.78
CA SER A 79 19.46 -8.38 11.08
C SER A 79 20.12 -7.07 11.52
N GLY A 80 21.40 -6.87 11.18
CA GLY A 80 22.15 -5.64 11.46
C GLY A 80 21.51 -4.38 10.88
N TRP A 81 20.85 -4.50 9.72
CA TRP A 81 20.20 -3.38 9.04
C TRP A 81 19.05 -2.78 9.86
N TYR A 82 18.30 -3.61 10.59
CA TYR A 82 17.17 -3.20 11.44
C TYR A 82 17.60 -2.61 12.79
N ASN A 83 18.89 -2.68 13.12
CA ASN A 83 19.40 -2.07 14.35
C ASN A 83 19.64 -0.57 14.18
N ASP A 84 19.90 -0.15 12.95
CA ASP A 84 19.93 1.26 12.59
C ASP A 84 18.53 1.87 12.78
N GLU A 85 18.47 2.89 13.61
CA GLU A 85 17.22 3.55 13.99
C GLU A 85 16.56 4.26 12.80
N SER A 86 17.34 4.83 11.86
CA SER A 86 16.74 5.47 10.68
C SER A 86 16.10 4.44 9.77
N ASN A 87 16.77 3.31 9.55
CA ASN A 87 16.24 2.20 8.77
C ASN A 87 15.00 1.61 9.42
N TYR A 88 15.04 1.37 10.74
CA TYR A 88 13.90 0.85 11.48
C TYR A 88 12.68 1.79 11.42
N LYS A 89 12.91 3.10 11.57
CA LYS A 89 11.85 4.10 11.47
C LYS A 89 11.23 4.12 10.07
N GLU A 90 12.05 4.12 9.02
CA GLU A 90 11.58 4.12 7.64
C GLU A 90 10.69 2.91 7.34
N VAL A 91 11.08 1.71 7.79
CA VAL A 91 10.30 0.51 7.53
C VAL A 91 8.99 0.45 8.32
N ILE A 92 8.97 1.01 9.53
CA ILE A 92 7.73 1.17 10.30
C ILE A 92 6.79 2.15 9.61
N GLU A 93 7.29 3.30 9.15
CA GLU A 93 6.50 4.25 8.37
C GLU A 93 5.94 3.62 7.08
N LEU A 94 6.75 2.82 6.39
CA LEU A 94 6.30 2.06 5.23
C LEU A 94 5.17 1.09 5.61
N SER A 95 5.36 0.29 6.67
CA SER A 95 4.37 -0.70 7.10
C SER A 95 3.00 -0.07 7.42
N ASN A 96 3.00 1.11 8.03
CA ASN A 96 1.78 1.85 8.33
C ASN A 96 1.00 2.28 7.08
N ARG A 97 1.66 2.37 5.92
CA ARG A 97 1.06 2.80 4.66
C ARG A 97 0.72 1.66 3.72
N VAL A 98 1.30 0.46 3.87
CA VAL A 98 1.13 -0.65 2.90
C VAL A 98 -0.34 -0.95 2.64
N LYS A 99 -1.13 -1.05 3.70
CA LYS A 99 -2.56 -1.30 3.60
C LYS A 99 -3.29 -0.19 2.84
N ASP A 100 -3.03 1.06 3.21
CA ASP A 100 -3.64 2.21 2.55
C ASP A 100 -3.24 2.29 1.07
N MET A 101 -1.99 2.01 0.73
CA MET A 101 -1.51 2.01 -0.65
C MET A 101 -2.22 0.93 -1.48
N ALA A 102 -2.33 -0.30 -0.95
CA ALA A 102 -3.01 -1.41 -1.61
C ALA A 102 -4.50 -1.13 -1.84
N ILE A 103 -5.20 -0.70 -0.78
CA ILE A 103 -6.63 -0.37 -0.87
C ILE A 103 -6.86 0.84 -1.76
N ASN A 104 -5.99 1.85 -1.71
CA ASN A 104 -6.12 3.02 -2.57
C ASN A 104 -5.96 2.68 -4.05
N LYS A 105 -5.01 1.78 -4.40
CA LYS A 105 -4.82 1.32 -5.78
C LYS A 105 -6.07 0.60 -6.31
N LEU A 106 -6.66 -0.30 -5.50
CA LEU A 106 -7.90 -0.98 -5.84
C LEU A 106 -9.09 -0.01 -5.94
N ARG A 107 -9.22 0.88 -4.95
CA ARG A 107 -10.26 1.90 -4.89
C ARG A 107 -10.22 2.82 -6.10
N HIS A 108 -9.03 3.26 -6.50
CA HIS A 108 -8.85 4.16 -7.64
C HIS A 108 -9.39 3.54 -8.94
N TRP A 109 -9.28 2.23 -9.11
CA TRP A 109 -9.88 1.55 -10.27
C TRP A 109 -11.42 1.43 -10.16
N ILE A 110 -11.93 1.13 -8.96
CA ILE A 110 -13.37 0.93 -8.75
C ILE A 110 -14.16 2.23 -8.85
N GLU A 111 -13.60 3.32 -8.30
CA GLU A 111 -14.28 4.61 -8.19
C GLU A 111 -14.03 5.51 -9.40
N ASP A 112 -12.95 5.30 -10.16
CA ASP A 112 -12.73 6.06 -11.38
C ASP A 112 -13.57 5.53 -12.54
N THR A 113 -14.39 6.44 -13.08
CA THR A 113 -15.31 6.22 -14.20
C THR A 113 -14.65 6.37 -15.57
N GLN A 114 -13.38 6.82 -15.65
CA GLN A 114 -12.71 7.16 -16.92
C GLN A 114 -12.20 5.99 -17.79
N GLY A 115 -12.56 4.75 -17.46
CA GLY A 115 -12.63 3.66 -18.45
C GLY A 115 -11.61 2.52 -18.29
N ASP A 116 -11.88 1.45 -19.04
CA ASP A 116 -11.36 0.09 -18.84
C ASP A 116 -9.85 -0.05 -19.08
N LEU A 117 -9.26 0.81 -19.93
CA LEU A 117 -7.81 0.86 -20.19
C LEU A 117 -7.01 1.31 -18.96
N LYS A 118 -7.65 2.02 -18.02
CA LYS A 118 -6.99 2.45 -16.78
C LYS A 118 -6.70 1.29 -15.85
N CYS A 119 -7.48 0.21 -15.91
CA CYS A 119 -7.24 -0.99 -15.10
C CYS A 119 -5.88 -1.63 -15.42
N GLN A 120 -5.56 -1.74 -16.71
CA GLN A 120 -4.26 -2.26 -17.17
C GLN A 120 -3.12 -1.34 -16.74
N ALA A 121 -3.24 -0.03 -17.00
CA ALA A 121 -2.21 0.94 -16.62
C ALA A 121 -1.96 0.94 -15.10
N LEU A 122 -3.01 0.84 -14.29
CA LEU A 122 -2.88 0.72 -12.84
C LEU A 122 -2.22 -0.60 -12.42
N ALA A 123 -2.42 -1.69 -13.14
CA ALA A 123 -1.77 -2.96 -12.83
C ALA A 123 -0.24 -2.91 -13.06
N GLU A 124 0.23 -2.03 -13.94
CA GLU A 124 1.65 -1.80 -14.24
C GLU A 124 2.29 -0.72 -13.34
N GLU A 125 1.49 0.17 -12.75
CA GLU A 125 1.94 1.22 -11.84
C GLU A 125 2.16 0.69 -10.41
N SER A 126 3.17 1.15 -9.67
CA SER A 126 3.37 0.73 -8.27
C SER A 126 2.31 1.29 -7.31
N MET A 127 2.00 0.56 -6.24
CA MET A 127 1.10 1.01 -5.17
C MET A 127 1.52 2.38 -4.60
N GLN A 128 2.82 2.59 -4.43
CA GLN A 128 3.37 3.82 -3.90
C GLN A 128 3.14 5.01 -4.83
N SER A 129 3.31 4.84 -6.14
CA SER A 129 3.07 5.90 -7.13
C SER A 129 1.60 6.33 -7.13
N VAL A 130 0.68 5.37 -7.18
CA VAL A 130 -0.77 5.64 -7.15
C VAL A 130 -1.16 6.37 -5.86
N TYR A 131 -0.60 5.96 -4.73
CA TYR A 131 -0.85 6.58 -3.43
C TYR A 131 -0.39 8.05 -3.40
N TRP A 132 0.85 8.34 -3.80
CA TRP A 132 1.37 9.71 -3.79
C TRP A 132 0.61 10.63 -4.74
N ARG A 133 0.27 10.16 -5.93
CA ARG A 133 -0.56 10.92 -6.89
C ARG A 133 -1.93 11.24 -6.30
N THR A 134 -2.54 10.28 -5.59
CA THR A 134 -3.83 10.49 -4.91
C THR A 134 -3.70 11.52 -3.80
N MET A 135 -2.69 11.41 -2.95
CA MET A 135 -2.44 12.35 -1.85
C MET A 135 -2.15 13.77 -2.36
N ALA A 136 -1.37 13.91 -3.43
CA ALA A 136 -1.09 15.19 -4.06
C ALA A 136 -2.37 15.86 -4.60
N GLY A 137 -3.25 15.08 -5.24
CA GLY A 137 -4.56 15.57 -5.69
C GLY A 137 -5.43 16.07 -4.53
N LEU A 138 -5.51 15.31 -3.43
CA LEU A 138 -6.25 15.71 -2.23
C LEU A 138 -5.69 17.00 -1.60
N MET A 139 -4.36 17.12 -1.51
CA MET A 139 -3.72 18.33 -1.00
C MET A 139 -4.05 19.56 -1.87
N TYR A 140 -4.03 19.39 -3.19
CA TYR A 140 -4.41 20.45 -4.13
C TYR A 140 -5.88 20.86 -3.91
N GLU A 141 -6.82 19.90 -3.85
CA GLU A 141 -8.23 20.20 -3.61
C GLU A 141 -8.46 20.93 -2.28
N ILE A 142 -7.83 20.48 -1.20
CA ILE A 142 -7.91 21.15 0.11
C ILE A 142 -7.37 22.58 0.01
N SER A 143 -6.21 22.78 -0.62
CA SER A 143 -5.60 24.10 -0.80
C SER A 143 -6.49 25.04 -1.64
N SER A 144 -7.18 24.52 -2.65
CA SER A 144 -8.08 25.30 -3.51
C SER A 144 -9.42 25.65 -2.85
N ARG A 145 -9.82 24.89 -1.82
CA ARG A 145 -11.08 25.08 -1.08
C ARG A 145 -10.91 25.85 0.22
N THR A 146 -9.68 26.03 0.68
CA THR A 146 -9.36 26.90 1.81
C THR A 146 -9.09 28.28 1.24
N PRO A 147 -9.98 29.28 1.40
CA PRO A 147 -9.65 30.64 0.97
C PRO A 147 -8.39 31.05 1.74
N ALA A 148 -7.37 31.51 1.03
CA ALA A 148 -6.29 32.24 1.67
C ALA A 148 -6.97 33.32 2.52
N GLY A 149 -6.65 33.33 3.81
CA GLY A 149 -7.23 34.26 4.77
C GLY A 149 -7.28 35.65 4.17
N ASP A 150 -8.45 36.26 4.28
CA ASP A 150 -8.73 37.64 3.98
C ASP A 150 -7.75 38.52 4.79
N ASP A 151 -6.55 38.79 4.24
CA ASP A 151 -5.68 39.90 4.64
C ASP A 151 -6.31 41.20 4.10
N GLY A 152 -7.57 41.39 4.48
CA GLY A 152 -8.33 42.60 4.33
C GLY A 152 -7.84 43.60 5.36
N ARG A 153 -6.85 44.38 4.94
CA ARG A 153 -6.56 45.77 5.34
C ARG A 153 -7.49 46.33 6.43
N ARG A 154 -6.90 46.66 7.58
CA ARG A 154 -7.31 47.84 8.36
C ARG A 154 -6.11 48.72 8.58
#